data_AF-A0A0R2TWQ7-F1
#
_entry.id   AF-A0A0R2TWQ7-F1
#
_cell.length_a   1.000
_cell.length_b   1.000
_cell.length_c   1.000
_cell.angle_alpha   90.00
_cell.angle_beta   90.00
_cell.angle_gamma   90.00
#
_symmetry.space_group_name_H-M   'P 1'
#
loop_
_entity.id
_entity.type
_entity.pdbx_description
1 polymer ?
#
loop_
_entity_poly.entity_id
_entity_poly.type
_entity_poly.pdbx_seq_one_letter_code
_entity_poly.pdbx_strand_id
1 'polypeptide(L)'
;MGGKTAMMFSSLFQENIRKLIIVDILPIYYKNDHINILKSLKSLDFNKINSRLEADISLSKSIPDRSFRAFLLKNLFRKNNSKLAFKINLDIIYDNLSEIEKALPSDLFFQGETLFIKGKKSNYINDKNISKIHEHFPNFKLVNISDSGHWVHAENLKDFVTETLNFLKS
;
A
#
# COMPACT_ATOMS: atom_id res chain seq x y z
N MET A 1 -3.34 -0.51 -1.14
CA MET A 1 -4.35 -1.52 -0.78
C MET A 1 -4.88 -1.32 0.63
N GLY A 2 -4.09 -1.52 1.70
CA GLY A 2 -4.57 -1.47 3.09
C GLY A 2 -5.35 -0.19 3.46
N GLY A 3 -4.91 0.98 2.99
CA GLY A 3 -5.68 2.22 3.20
C GLY A 3 -7.07 2.21 2.55
N LYS A 4 -7.21 1.75 1.29
CA LYS A 4 -8.52 1.59 0.63
C LYS A 4 -9.40 0.56 1.35
N THR A 5 -8.81 -0.53 1.85
CA THR A 5 -9.53 -1.52 2.66
C THR A 5 -10.07 -0.88 3.95
N ALA A 6 -9.26 -0.10 4.65
CA ALA A 6 -9.66 0.60 5.87
C ALA A 6 -10.76 1.65 5.60
N MET A 7 -10.64 2.40 4.49
CA MET A 7 -11.66 3.34 4.02
C MET A 7 -13.01 2.66 3.71
N MET A 8 -12.98 1.53 3.00
CA MET A 8 -14.17 0.76 2.69
C MET A 8 -14.81 0.25 3.99
N PHE A 9 -14.01 -0.33 4.88
CA PHE A 9 -14.46 -0.84 6.16
C PHE A 9 -15.10 0.25 7.02
N SER A 10 -14.45 1.42 7.15
CA SER A 10 -14.99 2.53 7.94
C SER A 10 -16.33 3.03 7.41
N SER A 11 -16.53 3.01 6.10
CA SER A 11 -17.80 3.44 5.49
C SER A 11 -18.93 2.44 5.71
N LEU A 12 -18.62 1.14 5.70
CA LEU A 12 -19.59 0.05 5.91
C LEU A 12 -19.93 -0.18 7.39
N PHE A 13 -19.00 0.10 8.30
CA PHE A 13 -19.10 -0.21 9.73
C PHE A 13 -18.79 1.03 10.58
N GLN A 14 -19.50 2.14 10.30
CA GLN A 14 -19.17 3.46 10.86
C GLN A 14 -19.12 3.46 12.40
N GLU A 15 -20.04 2.75 13.06
CA GLU A 15 -20.14 2.68 14.52
C GLU A 15 -18.99 1.92 15.19
N ASN A 16 -18.25 1.10 14.44
CA ASN A 16 -17.14 0.30 14.96
C ASN A 16 -15.79 1.04 14.94
N ILE A 17 -15.72 2.22 14.31
CA ILE A 17 -14.49 2.97 14.11
C ILE A 17 -14.56 4.32 14.81
N ARG A 18 -13.72 4.51 15.84
CA ARG A 18 -13.60 5.81 16.53
C ARG A 18 -12.75 6.82 15.74
N LYS A 19 -11.62 6.38 15.19
CA LYS A 19 -10.65 7.20 14.46
C LYS A 19 -10.04 6.39 13.33
N LEU A 20 -9.86 7.02 12.17
CA LEU A 20 -9.28 6.39 10.98
C LEU A 20 -7.95 7.08 10.61
N ILE A 21 -6.92 6.29 10.32
CA ILE A 21 -5.64 6.82 9.80
C ILE A 21 -5.37 6.18 8.45
N ILE A 22 -5.19 7.01 7.43
CA ILE A 22 -4.87 6.63 6.07
C ILE A 22 -3.48 7.14 5.73
N VAL A 23 -2.62 6.25 5.26
CA VAL A 23 -1.23 6.59 4.90
C VAL A 23 -1.05 6.54 3.39
N ASP A 24 -0.81 7.70 2.82
CA ASP A 24 -0.32 7.96 1.46
C ASP A 24 -1.11 7.26 0.34
N ILE A 25 -2.44 7.35 0.40
CA ILE A 25 -3.34 6.82 -0.63
C ILE A 25 -4.67 7.57 -0.64
N LEU A 26 -5.29 7.70 -1.83
CA LEU A 26 -6.61 8.28 -2.05
C LEU A 26 -7.66 7.21 -2.41
N PRO A 27 -8.96 7.51 -2.25
CA PRO A 27 -10.06 6.63 -2.65
C PRO A 27 -10.30 6.54 -4.18
N ILE A 28 -9.26 6.69 -5.00
CA ILE A 28 -9.34 6.76 -6.48
C ILE A 28 -8.77 5.51 -7.16
N TYR A 29 -9.03 5.37 -8.46
CA TYR A 29 -8.31 4.42 -9.29
C TYR A 29 -6.87 4.88 -9.53
N TYR A 30 -5.91 3.94 -9.43
CA TYR A 30 -4.51 4.18 -9.77
C TYR A 30 -4.11 3.27 -10.92
N LYS A 31 -3.66 3.87 -12.02
CA LYS A 31 -3.05 3.11 -13.12
C LYS A 31 -1.59 2.83 -12.77
N ASN A 32 -1.31 1.62 -12.29
CA ASN A 32 0.03 1.20 -11.89
C ASN A 32 0.55 0.07 -12.77
N ASP A 33 1.86 -0.16 -12.75
CA ASP A 33 2.50 -1.26 -13.47
C ASP A 33 2.49 -2.59 -12.69
N HIS A 34 1.46 -2.80 -11.86
CA HIS A 34 1.37 -3.97 -10.98
C HIS A 34 1.29 -5.28 -11.76
N ILE A 35 0.72 -5.25 -12.97
CA ILE A 35 0.64 -6.44 -13.83
C ILE A 35 2.03 -6.97 -14.21
N ASN A 36 2.97 -6.09 -14.55
CA ASN A 36 4.32 -6.51 -14.91
C ASN A 36 5.11 -6.98 -13.68
N ILE A 37 4.95 -6.30 -12.53
CA ILE A 37 5.54 -6.74 -11.26
C ILE A 37 5.08 -8.16 -10.91
N LEU A 38 3.77 -8.43 -10.99
CA LEU A 38 3.22 -9.75 -10.69
C LEU A 38 3.70 -10.81 -11.70
N LYS A 39 3.78 -10.49 -12.99
CA LYS A 39 4.37 -11.38 -14.01
C LYS A 39 5.82 -11.73 -13.70
N SER A 40 6.64 -10.73 -13.33
CA SER A 40 8.03 -10.94 -12.94
C SER A 40 8.15 -11.84 -11.72
N LEU A 41 7.33 -11.62 -10.69
CA LEU A 41 7.33 -12.48 -9.50
C LEU A 41 6.89 -13.90 -9.83
N LYS A 42 5.87 -14.08 -10.67
CA LYS A 42 5.37 -15.39 -11.14
C LYS A 42 6.37 -16.12 -12.04
N SER A 43 7.29 -15.42 -12.71
CA SER A 43 8.33 -16.03 -13.55
C SER A 43 9.46 -16.70 -12.76
N LEU A 44 9.53 -16.51 -11.44
CA LEU A 44 10.54 -17.15 -10.60
C LEU A 44 10.29 -18.67 -10.51
N ASP A 45 11.24 -19.45 -11.04
CA ASP A 45 11.22 -20.90 -10.95
C ASP A 45 11.96 -21.37 -9.68
N PHE A 46 11.21 -21.64 -8.61
CA PHE A 46 11.76 -22.16 -7.34
C PHE A 46 12.21 -23.63 -7.40
N ASN A 47 12.21 -24.28 -8.57
CA ASN A 47 12.96 -25.52 -8.76
C ASN A 47 14.42 -25.25 -9.13
N LYS A 48 14.74 -24.03 -9.59
CA LYS A 48 16.10 -23.57 -9.92
C LYS A 48 16.65 -22.57 -8.91
N ILE A 49 15.78 -21.76 -8.32
CA ILE A 49 16.12 -20.68 -7.39
C ILE A 49 15.97 -21.18 -5.94
N ASN A 50 17.07 -21.17 -5.19
CA ASN A 50 17.16 -21.69 -3.82
C ASN A 50 17.42 -20.60 -2.78
N SER A 51 17.78 -19.39 -3.22
CA SER A 51 18.10 -18.27 -2.34
C SER A 51 17.38 -16.98 -2.72
N ARG A 52 17.18 -16.10 -1.73
CA ARG A 52 16.65 -14.75 -1.96
C ARG A 52 17.57 -13.93 -2.86
N LEU A 53 18.88 -14.19 -2.81
CA LEU A 53 19.87 -13.55 -3.66
C LEU A 53 19.68 -13.93 -5.13
N GLU A 54 19.51 -15.21 -5.44
CA GLU A 54 19.22 -15.68 -6.81
C GLU A 54 17.89 -15.11 -7.33
N ALA A 55 16.86 -15.03 -6.48
CA ALA A 55 15.59 -14.39 -6.84
C ALA A 55 15.80 -12.90 -7.19
N ASP A 56 16.60 -12.16 -6.41
CA ASP A 56 16.93 -10.75 -6.69
C ASP A 56 17.62 -10.58 -8.05
N ILE A 57 18.63 -11.42 -8.32
CA ILE A 57 19.36 -11.43 -9.58
C ILE A 57 18.41 -11.70 -10.75
N SER A 58 17.53 -12.69 -10.63
CA SER A 58 16.55 -13.03 -11.67
C SER A 58 15.58 -11.87 -11.94
N LEU A 59 15.15 -11.16 -10.91
CA LEU A 59 14.21 -10.04 -11.04
C LEU A 59 14.86 -8.76 -11.56
N SER A 60 16.18 -8.60 -11.40
CA SER A 60 16.92 -7.36 -11.69
C SER A 60 16.72 -6.82 -13.11
N LYS A 61 16.52 -7.70 -14.10
CA LYS A 61 16.26 -7.32 -15.49
C LYS A 61 14.91 -6.65 -15.69
N SER A 62 13.90 -7.04 -14.91
CA SER A 62 12.52 -6.56 -15.05
C SER A 62 12.14 -5.49 -14.03
N ILE A 63 12.80 -5.47 -12.87
CA ILE A 63 12.58 -4.51 -11.79
C ILE A 63 13.95 -3.94 -11.39
N PRO A 64 14.42 -2.84 -12.02
CA PRO A 64 15.79 -2.34 -11.81
C PRO A 64 16.08 -1.83 -10.39
N ASP A 65 15.06 -1.29 -9.70
CA ASP A 65 15.19 -0.79 -8.33
C ASP A 65 15.44 -1.93 -7.33
N ARG A 66 16.68 -1.99 -6.81
CA ARG A 66 17.12 -2.99 -5.84
C ARG A 66 16.37 -2.92 -4.52
N SER A 67 16.09 -1.73 -4.01
CA SER A 67 15.37 -1.55 -2.75
C SER A 67 13.94 -2.04 -2.88
N PHE A 68 13.29 -1.75 -4.01
CA PHE A 68 11.95 -2.24 -4.30
C PHE A 68 11.90 -3.77 -4.48
N ARG A 69 12.85 -4.36 -5.20
CA ARG A 69 12.97 -5.83 -5.27
C ARG A 69 13.15 -6.45 -3.89
N ALA A 70 14.07 -5.92 -3.08
CA ALA A 70 14.32 -6.42 -1.74
C ALA A 70 13.05 -6.37 -0.87
N PHE A 71 12.25 -5.31 -1.00
CA PHE A 71 10.94 -5.20 -0.36
C PHE A 71 9.97 -6.30 -0.81
N LEU A 72 9.80 -6.51 -2.13
CA LEU A 72 8.93 -7.56 -2.66
C LEU A 72 9.34 -8.95 -2.16
N LEU A 73 10.65 -9.23 -2.16
CA LEU A 73 11.23 -10.51 -1.74
C LEU A 73 11.18 -10.78 -0.22
N LYS A 74 10.72 -9.82 0.60
CA LYS A 74 10.35 -10.09 2.00
C LYS A 74 9.18 -11.08 2.10
N ASN A 75 8.39 -11.22 1.03
CA ASN A 75 7.31 -12.21 0.94
C ASN A 75 7.81 -13.63 0.66
N LEU A 76 9.10 -13.84 0.36
CA LEU A 76 9.65 -15.19 0.24
C LEU A 76 9.81 -15.86 1.60
N PHE A 77 9.41 -17.12 1.68
CA PHE A 77 9.64 -18.01 2.81
C PHE A 77 10.10 -19.39 2.31
N ARG A 78 10.68 -20.18 3.22
CA ARG A 78 11.00 -21.59 2.96
C ARG A 78 9.78 -22.43 3.30
N LYS A 79 9.19 -23.08 2.29
CA LYS A 79 8.08 -24.02 2.48
C LYS A 79 8.56 -25.33 3.10
N ASN A 80 9.81 -25.70 2.81
CA ASN A 80 10.53 -26.81 3.43
C ASN A 80 12.05 -26.52 3.37
N ASN A 81 12.90 -27.47 3.78
CA ASN A 81 14.35 -27.25 3.89
C ASN A 81 15.00 -26.75 2.58
N SER A 82 14.42 -27.01 1.41
CA SER A 82 15.01 -26.66 0.11
C SER A 82 14.19 -25.68 -0.74
N LYS A 83 12.85 -25.62 -0.60
CA LYS A 83 12.00 -24.92 -1.57
C LYS A 83 11.50 -23.57 -1.06
N LEU A 84 11.77 -22.53 -1.84
CA LEU A 84 11.19 -21.20 -1.66
C LEU A 84 9.75 -21.15 -2.17
N ALA A 85 8.95 -20.28 -1.56
CA ALA A 85 7.61 -19.94 -2.01
C ALA A 85 7.27 -18.51 -1.58
N PHE A 86 6.25 -17.92 -2.20
CA PHE A 86 5.67 -16.66 -1.76
C PHE A 86 4.61 -16.90 -0.68
N LYS A 87 4.66 -16.10 0.40
CA LYS A 87 3.62 -16.09 1.46
C LYS A 87 2.25 -15.67 0.93
N ILE A 88 2.26 -14.81 -0.09
CA ILE A 88 1.06 -14.28 -0.73
C ILE A 88 0.65 -15.16 -1.91
N ASN A 89 -0.65 -15.26 -2.15
CA ASN A 89 -1.17 -15.93 -3.33
C ASN A 89 -1.08 -14.98 -4.53
N LEU A 90 -0.02 -15.10 -5.32
CA LEU A 90 0.22 -14.27 -6.49
C LEU A 90 -0.83 -14.48 -7.59
N ASP A 91 -1.40 -15.69 -7.71
CA ASP A 91 -2.41 -16.00 -8.73
C ASP A 91 -3.70 -15.23 -8.45
N ILE A 92 -4.20 -15.29 -7.21
CA ILE A 92 -5.40 -14.55 -6.81
C ILE A 92 -5.21 -13.04 -6.99
N ILE A 93 -4.05 -12.51 -6.61
CA ILE A 93 -3.77 -11.06 -6.76
C ILE A 93 -3.72 -10.68 -8.24
N TYR A 94 -3.12 -11.51 -9.09
CA TYR A 94 -3.05 -11.28 -10.54
C TYR A 94 -4.44 -11.31 -11.18
N ASP A 95 -5.25 -12.31 -10.85
CA ASP A 95 -6.59 -12.50 -11.43
C ASP A 95 -7.59 -11.45 -10.94
N ASN A 96 -7.37 -10.84 -9.76
CA ASN A 96 -8.26 -9.86 -9.15
C ASN A 96 -7.62 -8.46 -9.05
N LEU A 97 -6.62 -8.15 -9.88
CA LEU A 97 -5.89 -6.88 -9.79
C LEU A 97 -6.82 -5.67 -9.94
N SER A 98 -7.83 -5.77 -10.81
CA SER A 98 -8.83 -4.71 -11.01
C SER A 98 -9.58 -4.34 -9.73
N GLU A 99 -9.86 -5.33 -8.87
CA GLU A 99 -10.53 -5.12 -7.58
C GLU A 99 -9.65 -4.38 -6.58
N ILE A 100 -8.33 -4.52 -6.69
CA ILE A 100 -7.35 -3.82 -5.85
C ILE A 100 -7.14 -2.38 -6.34
N GLU A 101 -7.14 -2.19 -7.66
CA GLU A 101 -6.84 -0.90 -8.28
C GLU A 101 -8.04 0.05 -8.32
N LYS A 102 -9.28 -0.47 -8.38
CA LYS A 102 -10.50 0.36 -8.50
C LYS A 102 -10.63 1.42 -7.42
N ALA A 103 -11.36 2.48 -7.75
CA ALA A 103 -11.75 3.52 -6.81
C ALA A 103 -12.71 2.98 -5.75
N LEU A 104 -12.87 3.69 -4.63
CA LEU A 104 -14.00 3.43 -3.75
C LEU A 104 -15.31 3.82 -4.46
N PRO A 105 -16.41 3.09 -4.19
CA PRO A 105 -17.74 3.50 -4.64
C PRO A 105 -18.09 4.92 -4.14
N SER A 106 -18.59 5.77 -5.04
CA SER A 106 -18.82 7.20 -4.79
C SER A 106 -19.91 7.50 -3.74
N ASP A 107 -20.77 6.54 -3.46
CA ASP A 107 -21.85 6.61 -2.47
C ASP A 107 -21.41 6.28 -1.04
N LEU A 108 -20.18 5.79 -0.86
CA LEU A 108 -19.63 5.50 0.46
C LEU A 108 -19.03 6.74 1.10
N PHE A 109 -19.35 6.96 2.37
CA PHE A 109 -18.76 8.00 3.19
C PHE A 109 -18.54 7.53 4.61
N PHE A 110 -17.64 8.20 5.33
CA PHE A 110 -17.38 7.99 6.74
C PHE A 110 -17.30 9.35 7.45
N GLN A 111 -18.18 9.56 8.43
CA GLN A 111 -18.24 10.82 9.17
C GLN A 111 -17.26 10.90 10.36
N GLY A 112 -16.59 9.81 10.72
CA GLY A 112 -15.66 9.82 11.83
C GLY A 112 -14.38 10.62 11.52
N GLU A 113 -13.68 11.01 12.58
CA GLU A 113 -12.41 11.72 12.44
C GLU A 113 -11.41 10.87 11.64
N THR A 114 -10.84 11.48 10.60
CA THR A 114 -9.90 10.80 9.71
C THR A 114 -8.61 11.59 9.55
N LEU A 115 -7.47 10.97 9.79
CA LEU A 115 -6.16 11.53 9.48
C LEU A 115 -5.64 10.93 8.17
N PHE A 116 -5.38 11.77 7.19
CA PHE A 116 -4.58 11.44 6.02
C PHE A 116 -3.14 11.89 6.25
N ILE A 117 -2.20 10.98 6.05
CA ILE A 117 -0.76 11.24 6.13
C ILE A 117 -0.18 11.12 4.73
N LYS A 118 0.34 12.21 4.17
CA LYS A 118 1.00 12.25 2.86
C LYS A 118 2.51 12.28 3.02
N GLY A 119 3.22 11.46 2.26
CA GLY A 119 4.67 11.64 2.08
C GLY A 119 4.93 12.83 1.17
N LYS A 120 5.70 13.82 1.60
CA LYS A 120 5.89 15.07 0.83
C LYS A 120 6.49 14.84 -0.57
N LYS A 121 7.29 13.78 -0.75
CA LYS A 121 7.91 13.37 -2.03
C LYS A 121 7.04 12.36 -2.81
N SER A 122 5.88 11.96 -2.28
CA SER A 122 4.96 11.02 -2.91
C SER A 122 3.94 11.71 -3.82
N ASN A 123 3.58 11.01 -4.90
CA ASN A 123 2.55 11.43 -5.85
C ASN A 123 1.19 10.76 -5.60
N TYR A 124 1.08 9.87 -4.60
CA TYR A 124 -0.15 9.11 -4.35
C TYR A 124 -1.29 10.01 -3.90
N ILE A 125 -1.04 10.93 -2.96
CA ILE A 125 -1.97 12.01 -2.60
C ILE A 125 -1.54 13.24 -3.39
N ASN A 126 -2.30 13.60 -4.42
CA ASN A 126 -2.01 14.75 -5.28
C ASN A 126 -3.13 15.79 -5.22
N ASP A 127 -2.77 17.04 -5.48
CA ASP A 127 -3.67 18.19 -5.31
C ASP A 127 -4.86 18.13 -6.26
N LYS A 128 -4.70 17.49 -7.43
CA LYS A 128 -5.77 17.30 -8.41
C LYS A 128 -6.91 16.42 -7.89
N ASN A 129 -6.62 15.49 -6.99
CA ASN A 129 -7.59 14.52 -6.48
C ASN A 129 -7.86 14.69 -4.99
N ILE A 130 -7.34 15.73 -4.35
CA ILE A 130 -7.55 15.96 -2.91
C ILE A 130 -9.02 16.20 -2.58
N SER A 131 -9.78 16.79 -3.51
CA SER A 131 -11.23 16.99 -3.38
C SER A 131 -11.99 15.67 -3.20
N LYS A 132 -11.47 14.56 -3.74
CA LYS A 132 -12.05 13.22 -3.54
C LYS A 132 -11.97 12.76 -2.10
N ILE A 133 -11.03 13.26 -1.30
CA ILE A 133 -11.03 12.95 0.14
C ILE A 133 -12.30 13.52 0.77
N HIS A 134 -12.64 14.78 0.48
CA HIS A 134 -13.77 15.47 1.09
C HIS A 134 -15.11 14.82 0.74
N GLU A 135 -15.25 14.24 -0.45
CA GLU A 135 -16.46 13.50 -0.86
C GLU A 135 -16.73 12.29 0.03
N HIS A 136 -15.69 11.55 0.43
CA HIS A 136 -15.81 10.33 1.23
C HIS A 136 -15.60 10.55 2.74
N PHE A 137 -14.79 11.55 3.12
CA PHE A 137 -14.30 11.78 4.48
C PHE A 137 -14.41 13.27 4.82
N PRO A 138 -15.61 13.81 5.10
CA PRO A 138 -15.79 15.25 5.36
C PRO A 138 -15.02 15.74 6.59
N ASN A 139 -14.79 14.89 7.59
CA ASN A 139 -14.08 15.23 8.83
C ASN A 139 -12.61 14.81 8.80
N PHE A 140 -11.91 15.11 7.70
CA PHE A 140 -10.51 14.75 7.53
C PHE A 140 -9.52 15.86 7.93
N LYS A 141 -8.34 15.45 8.39
CA LYS A 141 -7.14 16.27 8.50
C LYS A 141 -6.09 15.68 7.56
N LEU A 142 -5.35 16.54 6.84
CA LEU A 142 -4.23 16.11 6.02
C LEU A 142 -2.93 16.67 6.60
N VAL A 143 -1.97 15.78 6.87
CA VAL A 143 -0.62 16.15 7.29
C VAL A 143 0.40 15.69 6.26
N ASN A 144 1.44 16.51 6.05
CA ASN A 144 2.54 16.20 5.15
C ASN A 144 3.78 15.87 5.96
N ILE A 145 4.34 14.68 5.76
CA ILE A 145 5.59 14.28 6.40
C ILE A 145 6.76 14.64 5.48
N SER A 146 7.61 15.56 5.94
CA SER A 146 8.81 15.96 5.22
C SER A 146 9.75 14.77 5.03
N ASP A 147 10.56 14.84 3.98
CA ASP A 147 11.58 13.85 3.65
C ASP A 147 11.12 12.40 3.49
N SER A 148 9.84 12.20 3.15
CA SER A 148 9.29 10.87 2.86
C SER A 148 8.56 10.81 1.52
N GLY A 149 8.76 9.71 0.81
CA GLY A 149 7.98 9.23 -0.32
C GLY A 149 6.81 8.36 0.14
N HIS A 150 6.53 7.28 -0.59
CA HIS A 150 5.30 6.51 -0.38
C HIS A 150 5.30 5.69 0.92
N TRP A 151 6.46 5.14 1.32
CA TRP A 151 6.56 4.35 2.54
C TRP A 151 6.87 5.25 3.74
N VAL A 152 5.98 6.21 4.01
CA VAL A 152 6.15 7.26 5.03
C VAL A 152 6.64 6.70 6.37
N HIS A 153 6.02 5.63 6.86
CA HIS A 153 6.35 4.97 8.11
C HIS A 153 7.74 4.31 8.13
N ALA A 154 8.27 3.91 6.98
CA ALA A 154 9.61 3.33 6.85
C ALA A 154 10.68 4.41 6.61
N GLU A 155 10.33 5.50 5.94
CA GLU A 155 11.26 6.55 5.53
C GLU A 155 11.42 7.66 6.58
N ASN A 156 10.35 8.03 7.28
CA ASN A 156 10.37 8.99 8.39
C ASN A 156 9.49 8.50 9.54
N LEU A 157 10.00 7.50 10.28
CA LEU A 157 9.30 6.88 11.40
C LEU A 157 8.97 7.86 12.53
N LYS A 158 9.87 8.80 12.83
CA LYS A 158 9.73 9.73 13.96
C LYS A 158 8.52 10.63 13.80
N ASP A 159 8.40 11.30 12.65
CA ASP A 159 7.30 12.24 12.42
C ASP A 159 6.00 11.47 12.17
N PHE A 160 6.05 10.33 11.47
CA PHE A 160 4.91 9.44 11.31
C PHE A 160 4.28 9.02 12.65
N VAL A 161 5.10 8.58 13.60
CA VAL A 161 4.64 8.19 14.95
C VAL A 161 4.08 9.39 15.71
N THR A 162 4.75 10.54 15.62
CA THR A 162 4.31 11.77 16.30
C THR A 162 2.92 12.19 15.85
N GLU A 163 2.69 12.32 14.54
CA GLU A 163 1.39 12.70 13.98
C GLU A 163 0.31 11.66 14.31
N THR A 164 0.64 10.38 14.21
CA THR A 164 -0.29 9.29 14.54
C THR A 164 -0.72 9.35 16.02
N LEU A 165 0.23 9.50 16.95
CA LEU A 165 -0.07 9.55 18.37
C LEU A 165 -0.84 10.81 18.76
N ASN A 166 -0.50 11.96 18.19
CA ASN A 166 -1.21 13.21 18.43
C ASN A 166 -2.68 13.08 18.02
N PHE A 167 -2.92 12.52 16.83
CA PHE A 167 -4.28 12.28 16.36
C PHE A 167 -5.02 11.25 17.21
N LEU A 168 -4.38 10.16 17.63
CA LEU A 168 -5.05 9.16 18.47
C LEU A 168 -5.46 9.74 19.84
N LYS A 169 -4.64 10.63 20.42
CA LYS A 169 -4.86 11.23 21.74
C LYS A 169 -5.84 12.43 21.75
N SER A 170 -6.21 12.96 20.59
CA SER A 170 -7.10 14.13 20.49
C SER A 170 -8.55 13.87 20.91
#